data_AF-A0A4Q0AGD5-F1
#
_entry.id   AF-A0A4Q0AGD5-F1
#
_cell.length_a   1.000
_cell.length_b   1.000
_cell.length_c   1.000
_cell.angle_alpha   90.00
_cell.angle_beta   90.00
_cell.angle_gamma   90.00
#
_symmetry.space_group_name_H-M   'P 1'
#
loop_
_entity.id
_entity.type
_entity.pdbx_description
1 polymer ?
#
loop_
_entity_poly.entity_id
_entity_poly.type
_entity_poly.pdbx_seq_one_letter_code
_entity_poly.pdbx_strand_id
1 'polypeptide(L)' 'MGFGKIEIILLIVLVIILLFVGAKKLPELARGVGQSAKELKKGFSEDLPEEDPKKKSTATAKKK' A
#
# COMPACT_ATOMS: atom_id res chain seq x y z
N MET A 1 -13.09 30.38 0.73
CA MET A 1 -11.83 30.53 -0.04
C MET A 1 -10.62 30.14 0.83
N GLY A 2 -10.40 28.84 1.06
CA GLY A 2 -9.31 28.36 1.94
C GLY A 2 -8.61 27.06 1.50
N PHE A 3 -9.14 26.38 0.47
CA PHE A 3 -8.62 25.07 0.06
C PHE A 3 -7.31 25.15 -0.71
N GLY A 4 -7.12 26.16 -1.56
CA GLY A 4 -5.91 26.27 -2.39
C GLY A 4 -4.60 26.40 -1.61
N LYS A 5 -4.61 26.96 -0.38
CA LYS A 5 -3.39 27.04 0.44
C LYS A 5 -3.07 25.71 1.13
N ILE A 6 -4.10 25.01 1.60
CA ILE A 6 -3.96 23.72 2.31
C ILE A 6 -3.49 22.63 1.35
N GLU A 7 -4.02 22.60 0.12
CA GLU A 7 -3.61 21.65 -0.92
C GLU A 7 -2.13 21.80 -1.28
N ILE A 8 -1.66 23.05 -1.44
CA ILE A 8 -0.24 23.34 -1.72
C ILE A 8 0.64 22.92 -0.54
N ILE A 9 0.23 23.23 0.69
CA ILE A 9 0.96 22.85 1.91
C ILE A 9 1.08 21.32 2.03
N LEU A 10 -0.01 20.59 1.80
CA LEU A 10 0.00 19.12 1.83
C LEU A 10 0.95 18.53 0.79
N LEU A 11 0.96 19.07 -0.43
CA LEU A 11 1.88 18.60 -1.47
C LEU A 11 3.35 18.87 -1.10
N ILE A 12 3.66 20.05 -0.56
CA ILE A 12 5.02 20.38 -0.13
C ILE A 12 5.48 19.42 0.97
N VAL A 13 4.63 19.19 1.99
CA VAL A 13 4.95 18.26 3.08
C VAL A 13 5.16 16.84 2.55
N LEU A 14 4.31 16.37 1.64
CA LEU A 14 4.44 15.05 1.02
C LEU A 14 5.78 14.92 0.27
N VAL A 15 6.17 15.93 -0.51
CA VAL A 15 7.44 15.94 -1.24
C VAL A 15 8.62 15.92 -0.28
N ILE A 16 8.58 16.70 0.80
CA ILE A 16 9.63 16.70 1.83
C ILE A 16 9.78 15.31 2.44
N ILE A 17 8.67 14.68 2.86
CA ILE A 17 8.69 13.31 3.39
C ILE A 17 9.30 12.35 2.36
N LEU A 18 8.93 12.49 1.08
CA LEU A 18 9.46 11.64 0.01
C LEU A 18 10.98 11.79 -0.18
N LEU A 19 11.52 13.01 0.00
CA LEU A 19 12.95 13.28 -0.08
C LEU A 19 13.71 12.67 1.10
N PHE A 20 13.17 12.75 2.31
CA PHE A 20 13.76 12.15 3.51
C PHE A 20 13.66 10.63 3.52
N VAL A 21 12.51 10.08 3.13
CA VAL A 21 12.27 8.64 3.07
C VAL A 21 13.01 8.03 1.86
N GLY A 22 13.13 8.78 0.76
CA GLY A 22 13.75 8.34 -0.47
C GLY A 22 12.85 7.41 -1.28
N ALA A 23 12.86 7.58 -2.61
CA ALA A 23 12.01 6.83 -3.54
C ALA A 23 12.16 5.29 -3.44
N LYS A 24 13.31 4.80 -2.94
CA LYS A 24 13.57 3.37 -2.73
C LYS A 24 12.90 2.79 -1.48
N LYS A 25 12.56 3.61 -0.47
CA LYS A 25 11.95 3.11 0.77
C LYS A 25 10.43 3.01 0.71
N LEU A 26 9.77 3.79 -0.13
CA LEU A 26 8.34 3.61 -0.42
C LEU A 26 7.96 2.17 -0.82
N PRO A 27 8.62 1.54 -1.82
CA PRO A 27 8.28 0.17 -2.22
C PRO A 27 8.68 -0.86 -1.15
N GLU A 28 9.72 -0.60 -0.35
CA GLU A 28 10.15 -1.46 0.75
C GLU A 28 9.09 -1.47 1.87
N LEU A 29 8.59 -0.28 2.25
CA LEU A 29 7.52 -0.11 3.23
C LEU A 29 6.19 -0.71 2.73
N ALA A 30 5.82 -0.45 1.46
CA ALA A 30 4.61 -1.01 0.87
C ALA A 30 4.65 -2.55 0.81
N ARG A 31 5.82 -3.13 0.53
CA ARG A 31 6.02 -4.59 0.56
C ARG A 31 5.87 -5.15 1.97
N GLY A 32 6.50 -4.54 2.97
CA GLY A 32 6.37 -4.97 4.37
C GLY A 32 4.92 -4.89 4.86
N VAL A 33 4.28 -3.72 4.70
CA VAL A 33 2.88 -3.50 5.11
C VAL A 33 1.92 -4.41 4.33
N GLY A 34 2.12 -4.58 3.03
CA GLY A 34 1.27 -5.43 2.19
C GLY A 34 1.38 -6.91 2.56
N GLN A 35 2.58 -7.36 2.94
CA GLN A 35 2.80 -8.73 3.39
C GLN A 35 2.15 -8.99 4.75
N SER A 36 2.36 -8.09 5.73
CA SER A 36 1.66 -8.16 7.01
C SER A 36 0.14 -8.11 6.87
N ALA A 37 -0.40 -7.18 6.07
CA ALA A 37 -1.83 -7.09 5.81
C ALA A 37 -2.40 -8.36 5.16
N LYS A 38 -1.62 -9.02 4.29
CA LYS A 38 -2.00 -10.28 3.66
C LYS A 38 -2.03 -11.44 4.65
N GLU A 39 -1.04 -11.58 5.52
CA GLU A 39 -1.03 -12.59 6.59
C GLU A 39 -2.16 -12.35 7.59
N LEU A 40 -2.39 -11.09 7.99
CA LEU A 40 -3.52 -10.72 8.85
C LEU A 40 -4.84 -11.13 8.22
N LYS A 41 -5.11 -10.73 6.97
CA LYS A 41 -6.35 -11.09 6.28
C LYS A 41 -6.53 -12.60 6.14
N LYS A 42 -5.45 -13.35 5.91
CA LYS A 42 -5.49 -14.82 5.81
C LYS A 42 -5.87 -15.45 7.15
N GLY A 43 -5.25 -15.01 8.26
CA GLY A 43 -5.58 -15.49 9.61
C GLY A 43 -7.02 -15.16 10.03
N PHE A 44 -7.50 -13.95 9.70
CA PHE A 44 -8.91 -13.58 9.96
C PHE A 44 -9.92 -14.31 9.06
N SER A 45 -9.51 -14.75 7.86
CA SER A 45 -10.40 -15.49 6.95
C SER A 45 -10.42 -16.99 7.22
N GLU A 46 -9.37 -17.55 7.84
CA GLU A 46 -9.32 -18.97 8.24
C GLU A 46 -10.27 -19.29 9.41
N ASP A 47 -10.67 -18.29 10.20
CA ASP A 47 -11.62 -18.43 11.32
C ASP A 47 -13.10 -18.31 10.87
N LEU A 48 -13.35 -17.87 9.64
CA LEU A 48 -14.68 -17.76 9.05
C LEU A 48 -14.90 -18.92 8.06
N PRO A 49 -15.93 -19.77 8.23
CA PRO A 49 -16.22 -20.83 7.26
C PRO A 49 -16.41 -20.23 5.86
N GLU A 50 -15.63 -20.76 4.91
CA GLU A 50 -15.38 -20.24 3.57
C GLU A 50 -16.64 -19.89 2.77
N GLU A 51 -16.70 -18.65 2.26
CA GLU A 51 -17.10 -18.41 0.87
C GLU A 51 -15.88 -17.85 0.13
N ASP A 52 -15.22 -18.71 -0.66
CA ASP A 52 -14.09 -18.40 -1.54
C ASP A 52 -14.36 -17.15 -2.41
N PRO A 53 -13.41 -16.19 -2.46
CA PRO A 53 -12.97 -15.69 -3.75
C PRO A 53 -11.46 -15.86 -3.88
N LYS A 54 -11.04 -17.04 -4.33
CA LYS A 54 -9.70 -17.24 -4.87
C LYS A 54 -9.37 -16.15 -5.90
N LYS A 55 -8.19 -15.56 -5.72
CA LYS A 55 -7.38 -14.83 -6.71
C LYS A 55 -7.96 -13.50 -7.23
N LYS A 56 -7.66 -12.41 -6.53
CA LYS A 56 -7.38 -11.13 -7.20
C LYS A 56 -5.94 -10.69 -6.94
N SER A 57 -5.32 -10.28 -8.04
CA SER A 57 -4.02 -9.62 -8.19
C SER A 57 -2.77 -10.54 -8.18
N THR A 58 -2.46 -11.14 -9.33
CA THR A 58 -1.57 -10.59 -10.38
C THR A 58 -0.09 -10.71 -10.04
N ALA A 59 0.45 -11.91 -10.29
CA ALA A 59 1.77 -12.04 -10.85
C ALA A 59 1.72 -11.56 -12.32
N THR A 60 1.73 -10.24 -12.54
CA THR A 60 2.10 -9.66 -13.84
C THR A 60 3.61 -9.45 -13.83
N ALA A 61 4.36 -10.55 -13.89
CA ALA A 61 5.76 -10.58 -14.31
C ALA A 61 6.27 -12.02 -14.21
N LYS A 62 6.04 -12.80 -15.27
CA LYS A 62 7.01 -13.74 -15.90
C LYS A 62 6.28 -14.74 -16.79
N LYS A 63 6.14 -14.42 -18.10
CA LYS A 63 6.18 -15.40 -19.21
C LYS A 63 6.14 -14.71 -20.60
N LYS A 64 7.29 -14.24 -21.10
CA LYS A 64 7.94 -14.66 -22.36
C LYS A 64 9.23 -13.86 -22.54
#